data_AF-A0A850QYA1-F1
#
_entry.id   AF-A0A850QYA1-F1
#
_cell.length_a   1.000
_cell.length_b   1.000
_cell.length_c   1.000
_cell.angle_alpha   90.00
_cell.angle_beta   90.00
_cell.angle_gamma   90.00
#
_symmetry.space_group_name_H-M   'P 1'
#
loop_
_entity.id
_entity.type
_entity.pdbx_description
1 polymer ?
#
loop_
_entity_poly.entity_id
_entity_poly.type
_entity_poly.pdbx_seq_one_letter_code
_entity_poly.pdbx_strand_id
1 'polypeptide(L)'
;MSRPNCEDFRQLFVNDVPLMDMRAPIEFGQGAFPMSTNLPLMTNSEREAVGTCYKEQGQDAAIALGHELVCGDVKAQRVAQWKAFCEANPNGYLYCFRGGQRSQITQRWLKEAGIDYPYVVGGYKALRRFLIDTIDQVAEMPMLIVGGNTGSGKTIMVNELANGIDL
;
A
#
# COMPACT_ATOMS: atom_id res chain seq x y z
N MET A 1 20.24 1.62 -11.52
CA MET A 1 20.45 0.91 -10.25
C MET A 1 19.09 0.45 -9.74
N SER A 2 18.98 -0.80 -9.30
CA SER A 2 17.74 -1.36 -8.73
C SER A 2 17.48 -0.74 -7.36
N ARG A 3 16.25 -0.26 -7.09
CA ARG A 3 15.85 0.25 -5.77
C ARG A 3 15.50 -0.93 -4.86
N PRO A 4 15.91 -0.93 -3.57
CA PRO A 4 15.55 -2.01 -2.66
C PRO A 4 14.05 -1.99 -2.35
N ASN A 5 13.52 -3.14 -1.94
CA ASN A 5 12.19 -3.20 -1.36
C ASN A 5 12.11 -2.34 -0.09
N CYS A 6 10.94 -1.77 0.18
CA CYS A 6 10.76 -0.83 1.29
C CYS A 6 10.45 -1.56 2.60
N GLU A 7 11.25 -1.25 3.63
CA GLU A 7 11.00 -1.57 5.03
C GLU A 7 10.83 -0.31 5.90
N ASP A 8 11.25 0.86 5.41
CA ASP A 8 11.05 2.16 6.07
C ASP A 8 9.68 2.74 5.71
N PHE A 9 8.67 2.31 6.46
CA PHE A 9 7.28 2.71 6.21
C PHE A 9 7.02 4.19 6.52
N ARG A 10 7.77 4.80 7.44
CA ARG A 10 7.57 6.20 7.83
C ARG A 10 7.77 7.14 6.63
N GLN A 11 8.83 6.91 5.87
CA GLN A 11 9.17 7.74 4.72
C GLN A 11 8.14 7.65 3.60
N LEU A 12 7.39 6.55 3.50
CA LEU A 12 6.31 6.42 2.53
C LEU A 12 5.19 7.43 2.81
N PHE A 13 4.82 7.59 4.07
CA PHE A 13 3.72 8.46 4.47
C PHE A 13 4.11 9.92 4.63
N VAL A 14 5.31 10.21 5.15
CA VAL A 14 5.77 11.59 5.37
C VAL A 14 6.04 12.32 4.04
N ASN A 15 6.46 11.59 3.01
CA ASN A 15 6.82 12.17 1.72
C ASN A 15 5.77 11.92 0.63
N ASP A 16 4.55 11.49 1.00
CA ASP A 16 3.47 11.19 0.07
C ASP A 16 3.91 10.30 -1.12
N VAL A 17 4.68 9.25 -0.82
CA VAL A 17 5.24 8.39 -1.85
C VAL A 17 4.12 7.65 -2.59
N PRO A 18 4.07 7.69 -3.94
CA PRO A 18 3.05 6.98 -4.69
C PRO A 18 3.11 5.46 -4.50
N LEU A 19 1.95 4.85 -4.25
CA LEU A 19 1.83 3.41 -4.03
C LEU A 19 0.93 2.74 -5.08
N MET A 20 1.40 1.64 -5.66
CA MET A 20 0.59 0.80 -6.55
C MET A 20 -0.01 -0.36 -5.76
N ASP A 21 -1.32 -0.33 -5.54
CA ASP A 21 -2.04 -1.35 -4.80
C ASP A 21 -2.50 -2.48 -5.74
N MET A 22 -1.88 -3.66 -5.57
CA MET A 22 -2.13 -4.85 -6.38
C MET A 22 -3.27 -5.73 -5.84
N ARG A 23 -3.90 -5.35 -4.73
CA ARG A 23 -5.03 -6.09 -4.14
C ARG A 23 -6.27 -5.99 -5.05
N ALA A 24 -7.20 -6.92 -4.91
CA ALA A 24 -8.44 -6.87 -5.67
C ALA A 24 -9.27 -5.63 -5.29
N PRO A 25 -10.13 -5.12 -6.19
CA PRO A 25 -10.93 -3.92 -5.92
C PRO A 25 -11.74 -3.98 -4.62
N ILE A 26 -12.26 -5.15 -4.24
CA ILE A 26 -12.99 -5.34 -2.98
C ILE A 26 -12.10 -5.13 -1.74
N GLU A 27 -10.83 -5.53 -1.80
CA GLU A 27 -9.87 -5.32 -0.71
C GLU A 27 -9.48 -3.83 -0.63
N PHE A 28 -9.36 -3.14 -1.78
CA PHE A 28 -9.07 -1.72 -1.85
C PHE A 28 -10.22 -0.87 -1.30
N GLY A 29 -11.47 -1.18 -1.67
CA GLY A 29 -12.66 -0.48 -1.19
C GLY A 29 -12.91 -0.63 0.33
N GLN A 30 -12.36 -1.67 0.96
CA GLN A 30 -12.40 -1.83 2.42
C GLN A 30 -11.40 -0.95 3.18
N GLY A 31 -10.41 -0.39 2.49
CA GLY A 31 -9.41 0.47 3.08
C GLY A 31 -8.15 0.55 2.22
N ALA A 32 -7.70 1.77 1.97
CA ALA A 32 -6.55 2.11 1.13
C ALA A 32 -5.78 3.28 1.75
N PHE A 33 -4.55 3.51 1.28
CA PHE A 33 -3.72 4.64 1.73
C PHE A 33 -3.93 5.86 0.81
N PRO A 34 -3.74 7.10 1.29
CA PRO A 34 -4.00 8.31 0.51
C PRO A 34 -3.31 8.33 -0.86
N MET A 35 -2.04 7.96 -0.90
CA MET A 35 -1.21 7.98 -2.12
C MET A 35 -1.27 6.67 -2.91
N SER A 36 -2.29 5.83 -2.71
CA SER A 36 -2.41 4.54 -3.38
C SER A 36 -3.34 4.57 -4.59
N THR A 37 -2.88 3.97 -5.70
CA THR A 37 -3.68 3.73 -6.92
C THR A 37 -3.89 2.22 -7.07
N ASN A 38 -5.15 1.78 -7.18
CA ASN A 38 -5.46 0.36 -7.35
C ASN A 38 -5.24 -0.10 -8.79
N LEU A 39 -4.25 -0.96 -8.99
CA LEU A 39 -3.97 -1.63 -10.26
C LEU A 39 -3.88 -3.13 -9.99
N PRO A 40 -5.03 -3.81 -9.84
CA PRO A 40 -5.10 -5.14 -9.26
C PRO A 40 -4.35 -6.20 -10.08
N LEU A 41 -3.69 -7.14 -9.39
CA LEU A 41 -3.19 -8.36 -10.05
C LEU A 41 -4.34 -9.26 -10.48
N MET A 42 -5.46 -9.23 -9.75
CA MET A 42 -6.64 -10.07 -9.96
C MET A 42 -7.93 -9.29 -9.70
N THR A 43 -8.96 -9.57 -10.50
CA THR A 43 -10.32 -9.10 -10.22
C THR A 43 -10.90 -9.76 -8.96
N ASN A 44 -12.06 -9.30 -8.49
CA ASN A 44 -12.71 -9.88 -7.31
C ASN A 44 -13.02 -11.38 -7.48
N SER A 45 -13.53 -11.77 -8.65
CA SER A 45 -13.88 -13.16 -8.97
C SER A 45 -12.63 -14.03 -9.15
N GLU A 46 -11.60 -13.53 -9.83
CA GLU A 46 -10.32 -14.24 -9.96
C GLU A 46 -9.65 -14.46 -8.60
N ARG A 47 -9.64 -13.44 -7.74
CA ARG A 47 -9.11 -13.53 -6.38
C ARG A 47 -9.87 -14.58 -5.56
N GLU A 48 -11.19 -14.61 -5.69
CA GLU A 48 -12.02 -15.60 -5.01
C GLU A 48 -11.71 -17.02 -5.49
N ALA A 49 -11.67 -17.26 -6.80
CA ALA A 49 -11.35 -18.56 -7.38
C ALA A 49 -9.97 -19.07 -6.95
N VAL A 50 -8.94 -18.21 -7.03
CA VAL A 50 -7.58 -18.54 -6.59
C VAL A 50 -7.51 -18.77 -5.08
N GLY A 51 -8.24 -17.98 -4.29
CA GLY A 51 -8.32 -18.15 -2.85
C GLY A 51 -8.96 -19.48 -2.44
N THR A 52 -10.02 -19.88 -3.13
CA THR A 52 -10.68 -21.18 -2.93
C THR A 52 -9.75 -22.32 -3.32
N CYS A 53 -9.14 -22.26 -4.51
CA CYS A 53 -8.17 -23.25 -4.97
C CYS A 53 -6.99 -23.40 -3.99
N TYR A 54 -6.46 -22.30 -3.46
CA TYR A 54 -5.40 -22.34 -2.45
C TYR A 54 -5.81 -23.10 -1.20
N LYS A 55 -7.04 -22.88 -0.72
CA LYS A 55 -7.57 -23.53 0.48
C LYS A 55 -7.80 -25.03 0.27
N GLU A 56 -8.28 -25.42 -0.91
CA GLU A 56 -8.70 -26.79 -1.21
C GLU A 56 -7.56 -27.66 -1.76
N GLN A 57 -6.69 -27.09 -2.58
CA GLN A 57 -5.71 -27.81 -3.40
C GLN A 57 -4.27 -27.37 -3.15
N GLY A 58 -4.07 -26.35 -2.31
CA GLY A 58 -2.76 -25.87 -1.89
C GLY A 58 -2.16 -24.82 -2.84
N GLN A 59 -0.91 -24.44 -2.52
CA GLN A 59 -0.26 -23.28 -3.11
C GLN A 59 0.04 -23.44 -4.61
N ASP A 60 0.59 -24.57 -5.03
CA ASP A 60 1.03 -24.78 -6.42
C ASP A 60 -0.16 -24.78 -7.38
N ALA A 61 -1.27 -25.41 -7.00
CA ALA A 61 -2.52 -25.39 -7.77
C ALA A 61 -3.07 -23.96 -7.91
N ALA A 62 -3.04 -23.17 -6.83
CA ALA A 62 -3.50 -21.79 -6.87
C ALA A 62 -2.62 -20.88 -7.76
N ILE A 63 -1.31 -21.13 -7.79
CA ILE A 63 -0.38 -20.43 -8.68
C ILE A 63 -0.67 -20.79 -10.13
N ALA A 64 -0.84 -22.08 -10.44
CA ALA A 64 -1.20 -22.55 -11.78
C ALA A 64 -2.51 -21.91 -12.27
N LEU A 65 -3.56 -21.98 -11.44
CA LEU A 65 -4.84 -21.34 -11.74
C LEU A 65 -4.71 -19.82 -11.92
N GLY A 66 -3.89 -19.15 -11.09
CA GLY A 66 -3.62 -17.73 -11.24
C GLY A 66 -2.97 -17.39 -12.59
N HIS A 67 -2.05 -18.23 -13.07
CA HIS A 67 -1.45 -18.07 -14.39
C HIS A 67 -2.43 -18.33 -15.53
N GLU A 68 -3.34 -19.28 -15.37
CA GLU A 68 -4.40 -19.56 -16.35
C GLU A 68 -5.40 -18.40 -16.46
N LEU A 69 -5.82 -17.85 -15.31
CA LEU A 69 -6.76 -16.73 -15.25
C LEU A 69 -6.16 -15.42 -15.76
N VAL A 70 -4.85 -15.23 -15.57
CA VAL A 70 -4.14 -13.99 -15.92
C VAL A 70 -3.08 -14.29 -16.99
N CYS A 71 -3.55 -14.63 -18.19
CA CYS A 71 -2.72 -14.91 -19.36
C CYS A 71 -3.10 -14.04 -20.57
N GLY A 72 -2.35 -14.18 -21.66
CA GLY A 72 -2.63 -13.54 -22.95
C GLY A 72 -2.87 -12.03 -22.84
N ASP A 73 -3.95 -11.57 -23.46
CA ASP A 73 -4.32 -10.14 -23.53
C ASP A 73 -4.61 -9.54 -22.15
N VAL A 74 -5.16 -10.33 -21.21
CA VAL A 74 -5.43 -9.87 -19.84
C VAL A 74 -4.12 -9.55 -19.12
N LYS A 75 -3.12 -10.44 -19.21
CA LYS A 75 -1.78 -10.18 -18.67
C LYS A 75 -1.17 -8.94 -19.35
N ALA A 76 -1.24 -8.86 -20.68
CA ALA A 76 -0.66 -7.75 -21.43
C ALA A 76 -1.28 -6.40 -21.03
N GLN A 77 -2.60 -6.32 -20.90
CA GLN A 77 -3.31 -5.11 -20.47
C GLN A 77 -2.91 -4.68 -19.06
N ARG A 78 -2.84 -5.62 -18.11
CA ARG A 78 -2.41 -5.34 -16.73
C ARG A 78 -0.97 -4.84 -16.68
N VAL A 79 -0.05 -5.52 -17.36
CA VAL A 79 1.36 -5.11 -17.43
C VAL A 79 1.50 -3.72 -18.06
N ALA A 80 0.74 -3.40 -19.10
CA ALA A 80 0.75 -2.07 -19.72
C ALA A 80 0.29 -0.97 -18.75
N GLN A 81 -0.75 -1.23 -17.96
CA GLN A 81 -1.22 -0.28 -16.93
C GLN A 81 -0.18 -0.08 -15.82
N TRP A 82 0.45 -1.16 -15.36
CA TRP A 82 1.49 -1.08 -14.34
C TRP A 82 2.71 -0.32 -14.85
N LYS A 83 3.11 -0.56 -16.10
CA LYS A 83 4.19 0.16 -16.76
C LYS A 83 3.92 1.67 -16.80
N ALA A 84 2.73 2.07 -17.24
CA ALA A 84 2.34 3.48 -17.26
C ALA A 84 2.41 4.12 -15.86
N PHE A 85 1.98 3.40 -14.82
CA PHE A 85 2.10 3.87 -13.45
C PHE A 85 3.56 4.03 -13.01
N CYS A 86 4.40 3.03 -13.28
CA CYS A 86 5.82 3.06 -12.91
C CYS A 86 6.59 4.19 -13.61
N GLU A 87 6.26 4.47 -14.88
CA GLU A 87 6.85 5.57 -15.65
C GLU A 87 6.44 6.94 -15.10
N ALA A 88 5.17 7.08 -14.69
CA ALA A 88 4.69 8.30 -14.04
C ALA A 88 5.21 8.47 -12.61
N ASN A 89 5.56 7.37 -11.93
CA ASN A 89 5.93 7.34 -10.51
C ASN A 89 7.25 6.58 -10.27
N PRO A 90 8.40 7.05 -10.80
CA PRO A 90 9.67 6.30 -10.72
C PRO A 90 10.15 6.06 -9.27
N ASN A 91 9.69 6.90 -8.33
CA ASN A 91 10.02 6.82 -6.91
C ASN A 91 8.97 6.08 -6.07
N GLY A 92 7.92 5.53 -6.68
CA GLY A 92 6.88 4.81 -5.95
C GLY A 92 7.25 3.36 -5.59
N TYR A 93 6.31 2.68 -4.95
CA TYR A 93 6.41 1.26 -4.57
C TYR A 93 5.12 0.52 -4.88
N LEU A 94 5.19 -0.76 -5.22
CA LEU A 94 3.99 -1.61 -5.28
C LEU A 94 3.76 -2.36 -3.97
N TYR A 95 2.52 -2.73 -3.66
CA TYR A 95 2.24 -3.62 -2.54
C TYR A 95 1.02 -4.50 -2.81
N CYS A 96 0.95 -5.63 -2.11
CA CYS A 96 -0.27 -6.42 -2.00
C CYS A 96 -0.65 -6.54 -0.51
N PHE A 97 -1.58 -7.44 -0.16
CA PHE A 97 -2.05 -7.54 1.21
C PHE A 97 -0.95 -7.85 2.24
N ARG A 98 0.02 -8.69 1.89
CA ARG A 98 1.11 -9.15 2.79
C ARG A 98 2.52 -9.02 2.21
N GLY A 99 2.69 -8.37 1.06
CA GLY A 99 3.99 -8.27 0.38
C GLY A 99 4.57 -9.63 -0.04
N GLY A 100 3.70 -10.61 -0.33
CA GLY A 100 4.08 -11.98 -0.69
C GLY A 100 3.98 -12.25 -2.20
N GLN A 101 3.45 -13.42 -2.57
CA GLN A 101 3.42 -13.92 -3.95
C GLN A 101 2.85 -12.93 -4.97
N ARG A 102 1.73 -12.25 -4.66
CA ARG A 102 1.12 -11.27 -5.58
C ARG A 102 2.09 -10.13 -5.94
N SER A 103 2.86 -9.64 -4.96
CA SER A 103 3.88 -8.60 -5.20
C SER A 103 5.05 -9.14 -6.02
N GLN A 104 5.52 -10.35 -5.71
CA GLN A 104 6.64 -10.98 -6.40
C GLN A 104 6.32 -11.33 -7.87
N ILE A 105 5.12 -11.84 -8.15
CA ILE A 105 4.65 -12.13 -9.52
C ILE A 105 4.58 -10.83 -10.33
N THR A 106 3.98 -9.79 -9.77
CA THR A 106 3.86 -8.48 -10.42
C THR A 106 5.24 -7.89 -10.71
N GLN A 107 6.14 -7.90 -9.72
CA GLN A 107 7.51 -7.44 -9.88
C GLN A 107 8.26 -8.23 -10.96
N ARG A 108 8.06 -9.55 -11.03
CA ARG A 108 8.66 -10.39 -12.07
C ARG A 108 8.16 -10.01 -13.46
N TRP A 109 6.84 -9.84 -13.64
CA TRP A 109 6.28 -9.45 -14.94
C TRP A 109 6.67 -8.03 -15.36
N LEU A 110 6.79 -7.10 -14.40
CA LEU A 110 7.35 -5.77 -14.68
C LEU A 110 8.81 -5.86 -15.12
N LYS A 111 9.61 -6.72 -14.46
CA LYS A 111 11.01 -6.94 -14.81
C LYS A 111 11.16 -7.57 -16.19
N GLU A 112 10.31 -8.54 -16.55
CA GLU A 112 10.18 -9.09 -17.90
C GLU A 112 9.86 -7.99 -18.93
N ALA A 113 9.06 -6.99 -18.54
CA ALA A 113 8.74 -5.81 -19.35
C ALA A 113 9.80 -4.68 -19.28
N GLY A 114 10.96 -4.93 -18.66
CA GLY A 114 12.08 -4.00 -18.59
C GLY A 114 12.03 -2.98 -17.46
N ILE A 115 11.10 -3.12 -16.51
CA ILE A 115 10.93 -2.20 -15.37
C ILE A 115 11.28 -2.91 -14.07
N ASP A 116 12.30 -2.42 -13.38
CA ASP A 116 12.69 -2.91 -12.06
C ASP A 116 12.03 -2.03 -10.98
N TYR A 117 10.87 -2.47 -10.49
CA TYR A 117 10.06 -1.70 -9.54
C TYR A 117 10.03 -2.38 -8.17
N PRO A 118 10.37 -1.67 -7.08
CA PRO A 118 10.40 -2.24 -5.75
C PRO A 118 9.00 -2.41 -5.16
N TYR A 119 8.88 -3.26 -4.14
CA TYR A 119 7.64 -3.42 -3.38
C TYR A 119 7.81 -3.17 -1.87
N VAL A 120 6.69 -2.97 -1.17
CA VAL A 120 6.65 -2.81 0.28
C VAL A 120 6.64 -4.18 0.97
N VAL A 121 7.65 -4.47 1.79
CA VAL A 121 7.75 -5.71 2.55
C VAL A 121 6.60 -5.78 3.56
N GLY A 122 5.92 -6.94 3.65
CA GLY A 122 4.75 -7.10 4.53
C GLY A 122 3.46 -6.42 4.04
N GLY A 123 3.54 -5.58 2.99
CA GLY A 123 2.42 -5.02 2.27
C GLY A 123 1.43 -4.20 3.12
N TYR A 124 0.16 -4.19 2.71
CA TYR A 124 -0.91 -3.44 3.39
C TYR A 124 -1.00 -3.77 4.88
N LYS A 125 -0.86 -5.04 5.27
CA LYS A 125 -0.94 -5.46 6.68
C LYS A 125 0.16 -4.80 7.52
N ALA A 126 1.40 -4.78 7.04
CA ALA A 126 2.52 -4.18 7.76
C ALA A 126 2.38 -2.65 7.82
N LEU A 127 2.03 -2.02 6.71
CA LEU A 127 1.78 -0.58 6.66
C LEU A 127 0.67 -0.14 7.61
N ARG A 128 -0.46 -0.87 7.61
CA ARG A 128 -1.57 -0.59 8.52
C ARG A 128 -1.18 -0.78 9.97
N ARG A 129 -0.41 -1.83 10.29
CA ARG A 129 0.05 -2.07 11.66
C ARG A 129 0.99 -0.96 12.12
N PHE A 130 1.93 -0.54 11.26
CA PHE A 130 2.82 0.58 11.54
C PHE A 130 2.06 1.87 11.89
N LEU A 131 1.02 2.22 11.13
CA LEU A 131 0.21 3.40 11.42
C LEU A 131 -0.55 3.29 12.75
N ILE A 132 -1.12 2.11 13.04
CA ILE A 132 -1.79 1.86 14.33
C ILE A 132 -0.80 2.01 15.48
N ASP A 133 0.36 1.34 15.40
CA ASP A 133 1.39 1.41 16.43
C ASP A 133 1.90 2.85 16.62
N THR A 134 1.99 3.62 15.53
CA THR A 134 2.35 5.04 15.60
C THR A 134 1.29 5.86 16.33
N ILE A 135 0.01 5.63 16.04
CA ILE A 135 -1.10 6.31 16.72
C ILE A 135 -1.13 5.97 18.21
N ASP A 136 -0.99 4.68 18.55
CA ASP A 136 -0.97 4.21 19.93
C ASP A 136 0.20 4.84 20.71
N GLN A 137 1.39 4.90 20.10
CA GLN A 137 2.56 5.57 20.69
C GLN A 137 2.34 7.07 20.91
N VAL A 138 1.73 7.77 19.95
CA VAL A 138 1.44 9.20 20.08
C VAL A 138 0.38 9.46 21.16
N ALA A 139 -0.59 8.57 21.31
CA ALA A 139 -1.61 8.67 22.35
C ALA A 139 -1.04 8.54 23.78
N GLU A 140 0.09 7.85 23.95
CA GLU A 140 0.81 7.73 25.22
C GLU A 140 1.73 8.94 25.52
N MET A 141 1.98 9.82 24.54
CA MET A 141 2.83 10.99 24.76
C MET A 141 2.16 11.99 25.73
N PRO A 142 2.95 12.66 26.60
CA PRO A 142 2.40 13.63 27.53
C PRO A 142 1.73 14.79 26.77
N MET A 143 0.46 15.02 27.05
CA MET A 143 -0.32 16.13 26.52
C MET A 143 -0.43 17.25 27.57
N LEU A 144 -0.09 18.47 27.19
CA LEU A 144 -0.31 19.66 28.00
C LEU A 144 -1.61 20.34 27.57
N ILE A 145 -2.61 20.35 28.45
CA ILE A 145 -3.89 21.03 28.19
C ILE A 145 -3.78 22.49 28.63
N VAL A 146 -3.98 23.42 27.70
CA VAL A 146 -3.98 24.87 27.97
C VAL A 146 -5.41 25.37 28.15
N GLY A 147 -5.83 25.58 29.40
CA GLY A 147 -7.16 26.10 29.78
C GLY A 147 -7.18 27.59 30.12
N GLY A 148 -8.36 28.23 30.05
CA GLY A 148 -8.57 29.62 30.47
C GLY A 148 -9.78 30.32 29.84
N ASN A 149 -10.08 31.55 30.29
CA ASN A 149 -11.27 32.30 29.87
C ASN A 149 -11.28 32.68 28.38
N THR A 150 -12.45 32.91 27.81
CA THR A 150 -12.58 33.49 26.46
C THR A 150 -11.85 34.83 26.39
N GLY A 151 -11.17 35.09 25.27
CA GLY A 151 -10.37 36.31 25.08
C GLY A 151 -8.97 36.29 25.71
N SER A 152 -8.56 35.20 26.38
CA SER A 152 -7.23 35.08 26.99
C SER A 152 -6.09 34.66 26.03
N GLY A 153 -6.31 34.76 24.71
CA GLY A 153 -5.27 34.49 23.70
C GLY A 153 -4.81 33.03 23.51
N LYS A 154 -5.45 32.04 24.16
CA LYS A 154 -5.01 30.63 24.12
C LYS A 154 -4.89 30.06 22.71
N THR A 155 -5.89 30.29 21.87
CA THR A 155 -5.90 29.81 20.49
C THR A 155 -4.73 30.38 19.67
N ILE A 156 -4.37 31.66 19.89
CA ILE A 156 -3.22 32.28 19.23
C ILE A 156 -1.92 31.58 19.67
N MET A 157 -1.71 31.43 20.98
CA MET A 157 -0.54 30.75 21.53
C MET A 157 -0.44 29.30 21.04
N VAL A 158 -1.54 28.54 21.07
CA VAL A 158 -1.55 27.13 20.64
C VAL A 158 -1.19 27.03 19.15
N ASN A 159 -1.75 27.89 18.30
CA ASN A 159 -1.48 27.86 16.86
C ASN A 159 -0.06 28.34 16.48
N GLU A 160 0.67 29.01 17.37
CA GLU A 160 2.09 29.34 17.19
C GLU A 160 3.03 28.15 17.47
N LEU A 161 2.55 27.11 18.16
CA LEU A 161 3.34 25.92 18.46
C LEU A 161 3.35 24.96 17.27
N ALA A 162 4.53 24.43 16.93
CA ALA A 162 4.69 23.46 15.83
C ALA A 162 3.88 22.17 16.01
N ASN A 163 3.54 21.83 17.26
CA ASN A 163 2.72 20.68 17.65
C ASN A 163 1.44 21.11 18.38
N GLY A 164 1.04 22.38 18.22
CA GLY A 164 -0.22 22.87 18.76
C GLY A 164 -1.40 22.27 18.02
N ILE A 165 -2.40 21.82 18.77
CA ILE A 165 -3.65 21.32 18.24
C ILE A 165 -4.77 22.14 18.87
N ASP A 166 -5.51 22.87 18.05
CA ASP A 166 -6.76 23.51 18.43
C ASP A 166 -7.89 22.47 18.29
N LEU A 167 -8.52 22.10 19.41
CA LEU A 167 -9.52 21.03 19.51
C LEU A 167 -10.95 21.58 19.46
#